data_AF-A0A1A8Q987-F1
#
_entry.id   AF-A0A1A8Q987-F1
#
_cell.length_a   1.000
_cell.length_b   1.000
_cell.length_c   1.000
_cell.angle_alpha   90.00
_cell.angle_beta   90.00
_cell.angle_gamma   90.00
#
_symmetry.space_group_name_H-M   'P 1'
#
loop_
_entity.id
_entity.type
_entity.pdbx_description
1 polymer ?
#
loop_
_entity_poly.entity_id
_entity_poly.type
_entity_poly.pdbx_seq_one_letter_code
_entity_poly.pdbx_strand_id
1 'polypeptide(L)'
;DLFLRFFLGLSLGTNQTLLQGLLTQKESWQQTNQETVQYIKEKIGGNLTADKLINLFHCLGEVNDCSLVEEIQQSLSSGSLSTDQMSPAQWSALVFILLSSVKDLDVIDLKKYSNSEKALLKLLPVVQTSNKVLLSVCNLSEKSCELLSSVLKSSSASLRDLDLSNNDLQDEGVKLLSDGLKSTKCVLKTLRLSGCLITEEGCAFLVSALKLNPTLLEELDLSYNHPGEESVEALTAGQRNPDWSLNKLWLEPAGDRWLTHGLKKYSCQLTINEETINGKLKLSDNNRKVTCVDEDQKYPDHPNRFDFWPQVMCTDSLPDRCYWEVIWNGKVEISVTYEGVQRKVKSNDCEFGFNSKSWTLSCSDEGRYSVCHDSKREYISSSSSSSPAHKLGVYVDRSSGTLSFYRTSSSTPVHLHTLTAKFTEPLYPGFGFWPGSSVFLCSAEP
;
A
#
# COMPACT_ATOMS: atom_id res chain seq x y z
N ASP A 1 30.15 -4.62 19.35
CA ASP A 1 29.20 -5.52 18.66
C ASP A 1 29.73 -6.93 18.51
N LEU A 2 30.68 -7.18 17.60
CA LEU A 2 31.22 -8.54 17.38
C LEU A 2 31.79 -9.18 18.67
N PHE A 3 32.55 -8.41 19.46
CA PHE A 3 33.04 -8.85 20.77
C PHE A 3 31.93 -9.22 21.74
N LEU A 4 30.84 -8.45 21.77
CA LEU A 4 29.68 -8.73 22.63
C LEU A 4 29.07 -10.08 22.25
N ARG A 5 28.87 -10.33 20.95
CA ARG A 5 28.38 -11.61 20.43
C ARG A 5 29.25 -12.79 20.87
N PHE A 6 30.57 -12.66 20.76
CA PHE A 6 31.51 -13.69 21.23
C PHE A 6 31.43 -13.93 22.74
N PHE A 7 31.43 -12.86 23.55
CA PHE A 7 31.35 -13.00 25.01
C PHE A 7 30.03 -13.65 25.46
N LEU A 8 28.92 -13.33 24.81
CA LEU A 8 27.62 -13.97 25.07
C LEU A 8 27.63 -15.45 24.67
N GLY A 9 28.22 -15.80 23.54
CA GLY A 9 28.42 -17.20 23.17
C GLY A 9 29.21 -17.97 24.22
N LEU A 10 30.27 -17.38 24.79
CA LEU A 10 31.06 -17.99 25.86
C LEU A 10 30.30 -18.10 27.20
N SER A 11 29.29 -17.25 27.45
CA SER A 11 28.48 -17.30 28.68
C SER A 11 27.41 -18.40 28.66
N LEU A 12 27.16 -19.04 27.51
CA LEU A 12 26.24 -20.17 27.41
C LEU A 12 26.75 -21.37 28.19
N GLY A 13 25.85 -22.01 28.95
CA GLY A 13 26.20 -23.19 29.76
C GLY A 13 26.83 -24.33 28.96
N THR A 14 26.45 -24.51 27.68
CA THR A 14 27.03 -25.51 26.77
C THR A 14 28.47 -25.22 26.38
N ASN A 15 28.88 -23.95 26.34
CA ASN A 15 30.24 -23.54 26.00
C ASN A 15 31.11 -23.39 27.25
N GLN A 16 30.51 -23.04 28.39
CA GLN A 16 31.22 -23.01 29.68
C GLN A 16 31.74 -24.37 30.12
N THR A 17 31.07 -25.47 29.78
CA THR A 17 31.60 -26.82 30.04
C THR A 17 32.96 -27.04 29.37
N LEU A 18 33.20 -26.41 28.23
CA LEU A 18 34.48 -26.43 27.51
C LEU A 18 35.55 -25.52 28.16
N LEU A 19 35.15 -24.62 29.07
CA LEU A 19 36.00 -23.63 29.74
C LEU A 19 36.23 -23.91 31.23
N GLN A 20 35.77 -25.08 31.73
CA GLN A 20 35.84 -25.43 33.16
C GLN A 20 37.26 -25.42 33.75
N GLY A 21 38.31 -25.60 32.94
CA GLY A 21 39.70 -25.49 33.39
C GLY A 21 40.22 -24.07 33.56
N LEU A 22 39.52 -23.07 33.03
CA LEU A 22 39.92 -21.65 33.02
C LEU A 22 39.04 -20.79 33.93
N LEU A 23 37.77 -21.15 34.12
CA LEU A 23 36.79 -20.38 34.91
C LEU A 23 36.50 -21.10 36.23
N THR A 24 36.98 -20.53 37.34
CA THR A 24 36.85 -21.11 38.70
C THR A 24 35.54 -20.74 39.42
N GLN A 25 34.77 -19.77 38.92
CA GLN A 25 33.51 -19.33 39.53
C GLN A 25 32.27 -19.87 38.78
N LYS A 26 31.38 -20.52 39.53
CA LYS A 26 30.04 -20.98 39.09
C LYS A 26 28.95 -20.01 39.57
N GLU A 27 29.04 -18.73 39.21
CA GLU A 27 27.91 -17.82 39.43
C GLU A 27 26.70 -18.25 38.58
N SER A 28 25.48 -17.90 39.02
CA SER A 28 24.24 -18.22 38.32
C SER A 28 24.09 -17.37 37.06
N TRP A 29 24.80 -17.74 36.00
CA TRP A 29 24.80 -17.03 34.71
C TRP A 29 23.42 -16.97 34.04
N GLN A 30 22.46 -17.81 34.45
CA GLN A 30 21.08 -17.74 33.94
C GLN A 30 20.42 -16.40 34.27
N GLN A 31 20.60 -15.89 35.49
CA GLN A 31 20.01 -14.61 35.90
C GLN A 31 20.69 -13.44 35.18
N THR A 32 22.02 -13.46 35.09
CA THR A 32 22.80 -12.47 34.34
C THR A 32 22.47 -12.46 32.85
N ASN A 33 22.23 -13.63 32.24
CA ASN A 33 21.80 -13.72 30.84
C ASN A 33 20.41 -13.12 30.63
N GLN A 34 19.46 -13.34 31.55
CA GLN A 34 18.13 -12.71 31.49
C GLN A 34 18.20 -11.18 31.60
N GLU A 35 19.00 -10.65 32.53
CA GLU A 35 19.26 -9.21 32.65
C GLU A 35 19.91 -8.64 31.38
N THR A 36 20.84 -9.38 30.79
CA THR A 36 21.50 -8.98 29.55
C THR A 36 20.54 -8.96 28.37
N VAL A 37 19.67 -9.98 28.24
CA VAL A 37 18.61 -10.03 27.24
C VAL A 37 17.70 -8.81 27.36
N GLN A 38 17.25 -8.51 28.58
CA GLN A 38 16.38 -7.36 28.84
C GLN A 38 17.06 -6.03 28.46
N TYR A 39 18.32 -5.86 28.83
CA TYR A 39 19.13 -4.70 28.45
C TYR A 39 19.25 -4.56 26.93
N ILE A 40 19.51 -5.66 26.22
CA ILE A 40 19.60 -5.64 24.75
C ILE A 40 18.24 -5.25 24.14
N LYS A 41 17.12 -5.80 24.62
CA LYS A 41 15.76 -5.45 24.15
C LYS A 41 15.46 -3.97 24.35
N GLU A 42 15.86 -3.39 25.47
CA GLU A 42 15.75 -1.95 25.72
C GLU A 42 16.59 -1.12 24.74
N LYS A 43 17.83 -1.53 24.46
CA LYS A 43 18.71 -0.85 23.49
C LYS A 43 18.20 -0.93 22.07
N ILE A 44 17.66 -2.08 21.67
CA ILE A 44 17.06 -2.29 20.35
C ILE A 44 15.85 -1.36 20.13
N GLY A 45 15.16 -0.93 21.18
CA GLY A 45 14.09 0.07 21.10
C GLY A 45 14.56 1.51 20.82
N GLY A 46 15.86 1.79 20.82
CA GLY A 46 16.42 3.10 20.54
C GLY A 46 16.67 3.40 19.06
N ASN A 47 17.16 4.61 18.76
CA ASN A 47 17.60 4.98 17.41
C ASN A 47 19.01 4.43 17.14
N LEU A 48 19.08 3.23 16.57
CA LEU A 48 20.33 2.57 16.19
C LEU A 48 20.52 2.56 14.67
N THR A 49 21.77 2.45 14.22
CA THR A 49 22.08 2.17 12.81
C THR A 49 21.72 0.72 12.47
N ALA A 50 21.46 0.43 11.20
CA ALA A 50 21.14 -0.93 10.73
C ALA A 50 22.17 -1.97 11.19
N ASP A 51 23.46 -1.69 11.04
CA ASP A 51 24.52 -2.63 11.42
C ASP A 51 24.50 -2.96 12.92
N LYS A 52 24.30 -1.94 13.77
CA LYS A 52 24.19 -2.13 15.22
C LYS A 52 22.94 -2.93 15.58
N LEU A 53 21.83 -2.63 14.91
CA LEU A 53 20.57 -3.34 15.08
C LEU A 53 20.73 -4.83 14.78
N ILE A 54 21.27 -5.14 13.60
CA ILE A 54 21.54 -6.51 13.14
C ILE A 54 22.45 -7.25 14.13
N ASN A 55 23.52 -6.60 14.57
CA ASN A 55 24.43 -7.18 15.54
C ASN A 55 23.77 -7.48 16.89
N LEU A 56 22.90 -6.59 17.40
CA LEU A 56 22.19 -6.83 18.67
C LEU A 56 21.16 -7.96 18.56
N PHE A 57 20.47 -8.09 17.42
CA PHE A 57 19.60 -9.26 17.19
C PHE A 57 20.41 -10.55 17.06
N HIS A 58 21.58 -10.52 16.45
CA HIS A 58 22.48 -11.67 16.50
C HIS A 58 22.93 -12.01 17.93
N CYS A 59 23.19 -11.00 18.77
CA CYS A 59 23.51 -11.22 20.19
C CYS A 59 22.35 -11.89 20.94
N LEU A 60 21.11 -11.48 20.69
CA LEU A 60 19.91 -12.15 21.24
C LEU A 60 19.81 -13.60 20.76
N GLY A 61 20.07 -13.85 19.48
CA GLY A 61 20.11 -15.19 18.91
C GLY A 61 21.17 -16.09 19.56
N GLU A 62 22.36 -15.57 19.86
CA GLU A 62 23.40 -16.35 20.58
C GLU A 62 22.92 -16.80 21.96
N VAL A 63 22.16 -15.97 22.69
CA VAL A 63 21.61 -16.35 24.00
C VAL A 63 20.29 -17.13 23.89
N ASN A 64 19.93 -17.59 22.68
CA ASN A 64 18.69 -18.30 22.35
C ASN A 64 17.40 -17.51 22.65
N ASP A 65 17.45 -16.18 22.64
CA ASP A 65 16.25 -15.33 22.69
C ASP A 65 15.88 -14.88 21.28
N CYS A 66 14.94 -15.59 20.66
CA CYS A 66 14.38 -15.24 19.34
C CYS A 66 12.97 -14.65 19.44
N SER A 67 12.49 -14.33 20.66
CA SER A 67 11.06 -14.11 20.91
C SER A 67 10.46 -12.98 20.08
N LEU A 68 11.17 -11.85 19.96
CA LEU A 68 10.72 -10.70 19.16
C LEU A 68 10.71 -11.00 17.66
N VAL A 69 11.67 -11.80 17.19
CA VAL A 69 11.75 -12.18 15.77
C VAL A 69 10.64 -13.15 15.43
N GLU A 70 10.43 -14.17 16.27
CA GLU A 70 9.36 -15.16 16.12
C GLU A 70 7.97 -14.52 16.17
N GLU A 71 7.75 -13.58 17.10
CA GLU A 71 6.50 -12.82 17.22
C GLU A 71 6.17 -12.06 15.93
N ILE A 72 7.14 -11.33 15.37
CA ILE A 72 6.94 -10.56 14.14
C ILE A 72 6.83 -11.47 12.91
N GLN A 73 7.63 -12.54 12.82
CA GLN A 73 7.52 -13.52 11.74
C GLN A 73 6.16 -14.23 11.75
N GLN A 74 5.64 -14.58 12.92
CA GLN A 74 4.32 -15.16 13.06
C GLN A 74 3.25 -14.16 12.59
N SER A 75 3.34 -12.90 13.02
CA SER A 75 2.42 -11.83 12.63
C SER A 75 2.43 -11.53 11.12
N LEU A 76 3.61 -11.58 10.50
CA LEU A 76 3.76 -11.46 9.04
C LEU A 76 3.14 -12.65 8.31
N SER A 77 3.35 -13.87 8.81
CA SER A 77 2.84 -15.11 8.21
C SER A 77 1.32 -15.24 8.31
N SER A 78 0.72 -14.69 9.38
CA SER A 78 -0.73 -14.66 9.57
C SER A 78 -1.42 -13.46 8.91
N GLY A 79 -0.68 -12.52 8.33
CA GLY A 79 -1.24 -11.28 7.77
C GLY A 79 -1.85 -10.35 8.83
N SER A 80 -1.54 -10.55 10.11
CA SER A 80 -2.15 -9.83 11.24
C SER A 80 -1.26 -8.73 11.81
N LEU A 81 -0.20 -8.34 11.10
CA LEU A 81 0.73 -7.32 11.57
C LEU A 81 0.02 -5.95 11.64
N SER A 82 -0.21 -5.46 12.86
CA SER A 82 -0.72 -4.11 13.11
C SER A 82 0.43 -3.19 13.54
N THR A 83 0.89 -2.37 12.61
CA THR A 83 2.01 -1.45 12.83
C THR A 83 1.70 -0.28 13.76
N ASP A 84 0.43 0.03 13.96
CA ASP A 84 0.00 1.17 14.77
C ASP A 84 0.34 0.97 16.26
N GLN A 85 0.33 -0.28 16.72
CA GLN A 85 0.59 -0.68 18.10
C GLN A 85 2.00 -1.23 18.31
N MET A 86 2.82 -1.30 17.25
CA MET A 86 4.18 -1.82 17.35
C MET A 86 5.05 -0.91 18.23
N SER A 87 5.63 -1.50 19.26
CA SER A 87 6.69 -0.91 20.07
C SER A 87 7.94 -0.64 19.23
N PRO A 88 8.84 0.24 19.68
CA PRO A 88 10.11 0.48 19.01
C PRO A 88 10.94 -0.79 18.79
N ALA A 89 10.96 -1.72 19.75
CA ALA A 89 11.69 -2.98 19.63
C ALA A 89 11.09 -3.92 18.57
N GLN A 90 9.76 -3.96 18.45
CA GLN A 90 9.07 -4.70 17.39
C GLN A 90 9.36 -4.10 15.99
N TRP A 91 9.42 -2.78 15.85
CA TRP A 91 9.86 -2.14 14.61
C TRP A 91 11.30 -2.51 14.25
N SER A 92 12.18 -2.51 15.24
CA SER A 92 13.55 -2.96 15.07
C SER A 92 13.64 -4.43 14.66
N ALA A 93 12.80 -5.30 15.21
CA ALA A 93 12.72 -6.71 14.81
C ALA A 93 12.26 -6.86 13.36
N LEU A 94 11.25 -6.07 12.93
CA LEU A 94 10.83 -6.02 11.54
C LEU A 94 11.96 -5.58 10.61
N VAL A 95 12.67 -4.49 10.93
CA VAL A 95 13.82 -4.03 10.15
C VAL A 95 14.90 -5.12 10.06
N PHE A 96 15.21 -5.78 11.19
CA PHE A 96 16.16 -6.88 11.21
C PHE A 96 15.75 -8.05 10.33
N ILE A 97 14.50 -8.51 10.42
CA ILE A 97 13.96 -9.59 9.60
C ILE A 97 14.08 -9.26 8.12
N LEU A 98 13.70 -8.04 7.75
CA LEU A 98 13.81 -7.57 6.38
C LEU A 98 15.28 -7.59 5.94
N LEU A 99 16.17 -6.83 6.59
CA LEU A 99 17.58 -6.74 6.20
C LEU A 99 18.34 -8.07 6.22
N SER A 100 17.94 -9.02 7.07
CA SER A 100 18.59 -10.33 7.22
C SER A 100 18.06 -11.38 6.24
N SER A 101 17.00 -11.07 5.50
CA SER A 101 16.56 -11.88 4.36
C SER A 101 17.45 -11.57 3.14
N VAL A 102 18.74 -11.92 3.24
CA VAL A 102 19.86 -11.57 2.32
C VAL A 102 19.72 -12.14 0.89
N LYS A 103 18.52 -12.48 0.41
CA LYS A 103 18.33 -12.96 -0.96
C LYS A 103 17.32 -12.18 -1.83
N ASP A 104 16.34 -11.46 -1.28
CA ASP A 104 15.21 -10.99 -2.11
C ASP A 104 14.58 -9.63 -1.73
N LEU A 105 15.28 -8.72 -1.04
CA LEU A 105 14.79 -7.32 -0.90
C LEU A 105 15.05 -6.50 -2.16
N ASP A 106 14.67 -7.04 -3.31
CA ASP A 106 14.61 -6.26 -4.54
C ASP A 106 13.47 -5.25 -4.43
N VAL A 107 12.36 -5.58 -3.76
CA VAL A 107 11.15 -4.74 -3.69
C VAL A 107 10.63 -4.58 -2.27
N ILE A 108 10.55 -3.34 -1.78
CA ILE A 108 9.83 -2.99 -0.56
C ILE A 108 8.54 -2.24 -0.94
N ASP A 109 7.39 -2.78 -0.51
CA ASP A 109 6.09 -2.10 -0.62
C ASP A 109 5.64 -1.66 0.77
N LEU A 110 5.62 -0.36 0.99
CA LEU A 110 5.31 0.20 2.30
C LEU A 110 3.86 -0.10 2.72
N LYS A 111 2.93 -0.25 1.76
CA LYS A 111 1.52 -0.59 2.03
C LYS A 111 1.33 -1.98 2.65
N LYS A 112 2.30 -2.89 2.49
CA LYS A 112 2.28 -4.20 3.17
C LYS A 112 2.46 -4.10 4.68
N TYR A 113 2.98 -2.98 5.16
CA TYR A 113 3.21 -2.74 6.58
C TYR A 113 2.29 -1.62 7.08
N SER A 114 2.40 -0.42 6.50
CA SER A 114 1.64 0.75 6.91
C SER A 114 1.78 1.87 5.89
N ASN A 115 0.68 2.46 5.44
CA ASN A 115 0.69 3.58 4.49
C ASN A 115 0.90 4.94 5.20
N SER A 116 2.00 5.08 5.95
CA SER A 116 2.28 6.28 6.74
C SER A 116 3.73 6.77 6.68
N GLU A 117 3.92 8.08 6.82
CA GLU A 117 5.24 8.68 6.98
C GLU A 117 6.01 8.11 8.19
N LYS A 118 5.31 7.78 9.28
CA LYS A 118 5.92 7.13 10.46
C LYS A 118 6.56 5.80 10.07
N ALA A 119 5.89 5.00 9.25
CA ALA A 119 6.41 3.73 8.78
C ALA A 119 7.60 3.91 7.85
N LEU A 120 7.56 4.89 6.93
CA LEU A 120 8.72 5.25 6.10
C LEU A 120 9.94 5.58 6.97
N LEU A 121 9.75 6.39 8.02
CA LEU A 121 10.84 6.74 8.93
C LEU A 121 11.42 5.51 9.65
N LYS A 122 10.56 4.59 10.11
CA LYS A 122 10.98 3.37 10.80
C LYS A 122 11.65 2.36 9.88
N LEU A 123 11.26 2.32 8.60
CA LEU A 123 11.79 1.41 7.59
C LEU A 123 12.85 2.05 6.68
N LEU A 124 13.30 3.27 6.99
CA LEU A 124 14.32 3.97 6.21
C LEU A 124 15.60 3.14 5.96
N PRO A 125 16.11 2.33 6.92
CA PRO A 125 17.27 1.48 6.67
C PRO A 125 17.00 0.39 5.60
N VAL A 126 15.76 -0.10 5.52
CA VAL A 126 15.34 -1.06 4.50
C VAL A 126 15.22 -0.36 3.14
N VAL A 127 14.64 0.85 3.12
CA VAL A 127 14.56 1.68 1.91
C VAL A 127 15.93 1.98 1.32
N GLN A 128 16.94 2.25 2.16
CA GLN A 128 18.31 2.53 1.73
C GLN A 128 19.00 1.33 1.05
N THR A 129 18.59 0.11 1.38
CA THR A 129 19.20 -1.13 0.90
C THR A 129 18.39 -1.83 -0.19
N SER A 130 17.17 -1.36 -0.46
CA SER A 130 16.27 -1.92 -1.47
C SER A 130 16.53 -1.34 -2.86
N ASN A 131 16.42 -2.17 -3.90
CA ASN A 131 16.53 -1.70 -5.29
C ASN A 131 15.26 -0.99 -5.77
N LYS A 132 14.08 -1.45 -5.33
CA LYS A 132 12.77 -0.93 -5.69
C LYS A 132 11.95 -0.63 -4.45
N VAL A 133 11.41 0.57 -4.40
CA VAL A 133 10.65 1.09 -3.25
C VAL A 133 9.31 1.62 -3.74
N LEU A 134 8.22 1.01 -3.28
CA LEU A 134 6.84 1.39 -3.58
C LEU A 134 6.23 2.14 -2.39
N LEU A 135 6.03 3.44 -2.57
CA LEU A 135 5.46 4.36 -1.58
C LEU A 135 4.17 5.02 -2.09
N SER A 136 3.53 4.42 -3.09
CA SER A 136 2.28 4.94 -3.64
C SER A 136 1.21 5.05 -2.55
N VAL A 137 0.46 6.17 -2.48
CA VAL A 137 -0.66 6.35 -1.53
C VAL A 137 -0.26 6.14 -0.05
N CYS A 138 0.90 6.65 0.36
CA CYS A 138 1.45 6.47 1.71
C CYS A 138 1.34 7.73 2.60
N ASN A 139 0.50 8.70 2.21
CA ASN A 139 0.30 9.96 2.91
C ASN A 139 1.63 10.66 3.24
N LEU A 140 2.54 10.68 2.26
CA LEU A 140 3.86 11.30 2.41
C LEU A 140 3.77 12.83 2.33
N SER A 141 4.63 13.51 3.09
CA SER A 141 4.76 14.97 3.11
C SER A 141 6.12 15.44 2.59
N GLU A 142 6.36 16.76 2.57
CA GLU A 142 7.66 17.35 2.26
C GLU A 142 8.81 16.77 3.12
N LYS A 143 8.54 16.43 4.38
CA LYS A 143 9.53 15.81 5.26
C LYS A 143 9.96 14.42 4.77
N SER A 144 9.01 13.66 4.20
CA SER A 144 9.33 12.40 3.54
C SER A 144 10.22 12.62 2.32
N CYS A 145 9.99 13.67 1.54
CA CYS A 145 10.85 14.04 0.41
C CYS A 145 12.27 14.45 0.85
N GLU A 146 12.42 15.15 1.99
CA GLU A 146 13.74 15.47 2.55
C GLU A 146 14.52 14.21 2.96
N LEU A 147 13.85 13.25 3.61
CA LEU A 147 14.43 11.96 3.97
C LEU A 147 14.86 11.19 2.71
N LEU A 148 14.00 11.11 1.70
CA LEU A 148 14.31 10.43 0.44
C LEU A 148 15.42 11.14 -0.35
N SER A 149 15.46 12.47 -0.36
CA SER A 149 16.56 13.26 -0.93
C SER A 149 17.90 12.89 -0.28
N SER A 150 17.90 12.70 1.05
CA SER A 150 19.08 12.25 1.79
C SER A 150 19.49 10.81 1.40
N VAL A 151 18.52 9.92 1.16
CA VAL A 151 18.79 8.56 0.63
C VAL A 151 19.41 8.64 -0.76
N LEU A 152 18.85 9.43 -1.68
CA LEU A 152 19.36 9.59 -3.06
C LEU A 152 20.77 10.20 -3.11
N LYS A 153 21.14 11.00 -2.09
CA LYS A 153 22.50 11.55 -1.94
C LYS A 153 23.50 10.56 -1.34
N SER A 154 23.04 9.45 -0.75
CA SER A 154 23.90 8.47 -0.10
C SER A 154 24.62 7.57 -1.12
N SER A 155 25.92 7.37 -0.93
CA SER A 155 26.71 6.44 -1.76
C SER A 155 26.42 4.96 -1.47
N SER A 156 25.76 4.66 -0.35
CA SER A 156 25.39 3.29 0.03
C SER A 156 24.02 2.87 -0.52
N ALA A 157 23.29 3.80 -1.15
CA ALA A 157 21.95 3.50 -1.64
C ALA A 157 21.99 2.63 -2.89
N SER A 158 21.23 1.54 -2.88
CA SER A 158 21.01 0.66 -4.04
C SER A 158 19.75 1.02 -4.83
N LEU A 159 19.01 2.03 -4.40
CA LEU A 159 17.70 2.41 -4.94
C LEU A 159 17.75 2.78 -6.43
N ARG A 160 17.13 1.94 -7.26
CA ARG A 160 16.99 2.07 -8.72
C ARG A 160 15.57 2.43 -9.16
N ASP A 161 14.54 2.00 -8.45
CA ASP A 161 13.12 2.24 -8.81
C ASP A 161 12.38 2.81 -7.60
N LEU A 162 11.86 4.04 -7.74
CA LEU A 162 11.12 4.73 -6.69
C LEU A 162 9.75 5.14 -7.21
N ASP A 163 8.71 4.58 -6.61
CA ASP A 163 7.32 4.94 -6.88
C ASP A 163 6.75 5.75 -5.72
N LEU A 164 6.46 7.03 -5.99
CA LEU A 164 5.89 8.00 -5.06
C LEU A 164 4.47 8.41 -5.47
N SER A 165 3.85 7.71 -6.42
CA SER A 165 2.59 8.11 -7.04
C SER A 165 1.48 8.30 -6.01
N ASN A 166 0.56 9.24 -6.28
CA ASN A 166 -0.60 9.53 -5.42
C ASN A 166 -0.23 9.91 -3.98
N ASN A 167 0.86 10.65 -3.81
CA ASN A 167 1.12 11.42 -2.59
C ASN A 167 1.06 12.91 -2.93
N ASP A 168 0.45 13.73 -2.09
CA ASP A 168 0.26 15.16 -2.33
C ASP A 168 1.57 15.95 -2.07
N LEU A 169 2.64 15.61 -2.80
CA LEU A 169 3.99 16.12 -2.59
C LEU A 169 4.16 17.59 -2.99
N GLN A 170 3.39 18.04 -3.99
CA GLN A 170 3.44 19.39 -4.54
C GLN A 170 4.85 19.77 -5.05
N ASP A 171 5.00 21.03 -5.50
CA ASP A 171 6.24 21.50 -6.11
C ASP A 171 7.42 21.52 -5.12
N GLU A 172 7.18 21.85 -3.85
CA GLU A 172 8.25 21.90 -2.83
C GLU A 172 8.78 20.48 -2.51
N GLY A 173 7.90 19.47 -2.44
CA GLY A 173 8.33 18.08 -2.30
C GLY A 173 9.19 17.63 -3.49
N VAL A 174 8.82 18.02 -4.71
CA VAL A 174 9.57 17.70 -5.94
C VAL A 174 10.91 18.43 -5.99
N LYS A 175 10.98 19.67 -5.51
CA LYS A 175 12.22 20.43 -5.38
C LYS A 175 13.23 19.73 -4.46
N LEU A 176 12.78 19.28 -3.29
CA LEU A 176 13.62 18.51 -2.34
C LEU A 176 14.15 17.22 -2.97
N LEU A 177 13.28 16.48 -3.68
CA LEU A 177 13.69 15.28 -4.41
C LEU A 177 14.68 15.59 -5.54
N SER A 178 14.43 16.67 -6.28
CA SER A 178 15.31 17.15 -7.37
C SER A 178 16.71 17.46 -6.88
N ASP A 179 16.86 18.01 -5.66
CA ASP A 179 18.16 18.21 -5.04
C ASP A 179 18.89 16.89 -4.73
N GLY A 180 18.15 15.81 -4.47
CA GLY A 180 18.68 14.46 -4.38
C GLY A 180 19.18 13.94 -5.72
N LEU A 181 18.37 14.11 -6.77
CA LEU A 181 18.67 13.67 -8.15
C LEU A 181 19.88 14.39 -8.75
N LYS A 182 20.18 15.62 -8.32
CA LYS A 182 21.39 16.37 -8.73
C LYS A 182 22.69 15.73 -8.23
N SER A 183 22.64 14.84 -7.23
CA SER A 183 23.83 14.17 -6.71
C SER A 183 24.42 13.20 -7.73
N THR A 184 25.73 13.28 -7.95
CA THR A 184 26.48 12.32 -8.79
C THR A 184 26.53 10.90 -8.18
N LYS A 185 26.14 10.76 -6.91
CA LYS A 185 26.02 9.47 -6.21
C LYS A 185 24.66 8.81 -6.44
N CYS A 186 23.67 9.54 -6.97
CA CYS A 186 22.35 9.00 -7.21
C CYS A 186 22.43 7.96 -8.34
N VAL A 187 21.84 6.79 -8.11
CA VAL A 187 21.84 5.67 -9.07
C VAL A 187 20.43 5.33 -9.58
N LEU A 188 19.44 6.17 -9.24
CA LEU A 188 18.04 5.98 -9.56
C LEU A 188 17.83 5.91 -11.08
N LYS A 189 17.02 4.95 -11.53
CA LYS A 189 16.70 4.72 -12.94
C LYS A 189 15.24 4.96 -13.27
N THR A 190 14.35 4.68 -12.33
CA THR A 190 12.92 4.89 -12.50
C THR A 190 12.40 5.77 -11.37
N LEU A 191 11.67 6.82 -11.75
CA LEU A 191 10.96 7.69 -10.82
C LEU A 191 9.51 7.83 -11.27
N ARG A 192 8.57 7.44 -10.41
CA ARG A 192 7.14 7.65 -10.63
C ARG A 192 6.62 8.68 -9.64
N LEU A 193 6.09 9.77 -10.19
CA LEU A 193 5.51 10.91 -9.49
C LEU A 193 4.08 11.17 -9.99
N SER A 194 3.41 10.11 -10.43
CA SER A 194 2.10 10.19 -11.03
C SER A 194 1.07 10.64 -9.99
N GLY A 195 0.26 11.66 -10.29
CA GLY A 195 -0.80 12.09 -9.36
C GLY A 195 -0.31 12.84 -8.12
N CYS A 196 0.84 13.52 -8.18
CA CYS A 196 1.50 14.13 -7.02
C CYS A 196 1.25 15.63 -6.80
N LEU A 197 0.26 16.22 -7.49
CA LEU A 197 -0.06 17.66 -7.45
C LEU A 197 1.08 18.55 -7.96
N ILE A 198 1.80 18.09 -8.98
CA ILE A 198 2.96 18.80 -9.52
C ILE A 198 2.48 19.79 -10.58
N THR A 199 2.94 21.04 -10.48
CA THR A 199 2.71 22.08 -11.47
C THR A 199 3.93 22.26 -12.38
N GLU A 200 3.89 23.24 -13.28
CA GLU A 200 5.03 23.60 -14.11
C GLU A 200 6.27 23.97 -13.29
N GLU A 201 6.10 24.59 -12.12
CA GLU A 201 7.21 24.96 -11.24
C GLU A 201 7.94 23.71 -10.70
N GLY A 202 7.20 22.72 -10.20
CA GLY A 202 7.77 21.45 -9.74
C GLY A 202 8.47 20.69 -10.87
N CYS A 203 7.87 20.66 -12.06
CA CYS A 203 8.48 20.06 -13.24
C CYS A 203 9.75 20.78 -13.69
N ALA A 204 9.84 22.11 -13.55
CA ALA A 204 11.06 22.86 -13.86
C ALA A 204 12.25 22.44 -12.97
N PHE A 205 12.01 22.13 -11.68
CA PHE A 205 13.06 21.59 -10.80
C PHE A 205 13.57 20.23 -11.27
N LEU A 206 12.68 19.33 -11.72
CA LEU A 206 13.06 18.03 -12.27
C LEU A 206 13.85 18.18 -13.57
N VAL A 207 13.39 19.03 -14.49
CA VAL A 207 14.10 19.33 -15.74
C VAL A 207 15.52 19.84 -15.45
N SER A 208 15.68 20.72 -14.47
CA SER A 208 16.98 21.22 -14.04
C SER A 208 17.90 20.10 -13.52
N ALA A 209 17.37 19.19 -12.70
CA ALA A 209 18.12 18.04 -12.20
C ALA A 209 18.54 17.08 -13.32
N LEU A 210 17.67 16.80 -14.29
CA LEU A 210 17.97 15.93 -15.43
C LEU A 210 18.95 16.55 -16.41
N LYS A 211 18.92 17.87 -16.63
CA LYS A 211 19.95 18.56 -17.42
C LYS A 211 21.34 18.44 -16.79
N LEU A 212 21.43 18.41 -15.46
CA LEU A 212 22.70 18.23 -14.74
C LEU A 212 23.19 16.77 -14.78
N ASN A 213 22.26 15.80 -14.71
CA ASN A 213 22.55 14.36 -14.73
C ASN A 213 21.74 13.64 -15.81
N PRO A 214 22.03 13.86 -17.12
CA PRO A 214 21.19 13.39 -18.23
C PRO A 214 21.11 11.87 -18.35
N THR A 215 22.11 11.15 -17.84
CA THR A 215 22.17 9.69 -17.89
C THR A 215 21.55 8.99 -16.67
N LEU A 216 20.99 9.76 -15.73
CA LEU A 216 20.45 9.25 -14.47
C LEU A 216 19.21 8.37 -14.72
N LEU A 217 18.10 8.99 -15.10
CA LEU A 217 16.81 8.32 -15.28
C LEU A 217 16.65 7.69 -16.66
N GLU A 218 16.02 6.52 -16.66
CA GLU A 218 15.57 5.77 -17.83
C GLU A 218 14.05 5.85 -17.98
N GLU A 219 13.33 5.93 -16.86
CA GLU A 219 11.86 6.01 -16.81
C GLU A 219 11.41 7.16 -15.89
N LEU A 220 10.54 8.02 -16.39
CA LEU A 220 9.89 9.08 -15.62
C LEU A 220 8.39 9.09 -15.88
N ASP A 221 7.59 8.94 -14.83
CA ASP A 221 6.15 9.08 -14.88
C ASP A 221 5.69 10.33 -14.12
N LEU A 222 5.14 11.29 -14.86
CA LEU A 222 4.54 12.53 -14.39
C LEU A 222 3.05 12.62 -14.76
N SER A 223 2.44 11.53 -15.23
CA SER A 223 1.01 11.49 -15.54
C SER A 223 0.15 11.91 -14.35
N TYR A 224 -1.07 12.37 -14.62
CA TYR A 224 -2.01 12.90 -13.61
C TYR A 224 -1.45 14.08 -12.81
N ASN A 225 -0.69 14.97 -13.45
CA ASN A 225 -0.22 16.24 -12.90
C ASN A 225 -0.51 17.39 -13.88
N HIS A 226 0.07 18.58 -13.64
CA HIS A 226 0.03 19.70 -14.59
C HIS A 226 1.45 20.20 -14.90
N PRO A 227 2.23 19.47 -15.72
CA PRO A 227 3.64 19.79 -15.96
C PRO A 227 3.89 21.11 -16.69
N GLY A 228 2.88 21.73 -17.31
CA GLY A 228 3.04 22.94 -18.12
C GLY A 228 3.70 22.70 -19.49
N GLU A 229 3.45 23.60 -20.44
CA GLU A 229 3.92 23.44 -21.82
C GLU A 229 5.46 23.49 -21.93
N GLU A 230 6.12 24.38 -21.18
CA GLU A 230 7.56 24.57 -21.28
C GLU A 230 8.32 23.35 -20.75
N SER A 231 7.89 22.79 -19.62
CA SER A 231 8.52 21.59 -19.07
C SER A 231 8.22 20.34 -19.91
N VAL A 232 7.01 20.23 -20.49
CA VAL A 232 6.67 19.15 -21.43
C VAL A 232 7.59 19.20 -22.65
N GLU A 233 7.81 20.38 -23.23
CA GLU A 233 8.74 20.56 -24.35
C GLU A 233 10.16 20.18 -23.95
N ALA A 234 10.65 20.66 -22.80
CA ALA A 234 12.00 20.38 -22.31
C ALA A 234 12.26 18.89 -22.04
N LEU A 235 11.31 18.19 -21.40
CA LEU A 235 11.42 16.75 -21.13
C LEU A 235 11.36 15.93 -22.42
N THR A 236 10.48 16.29 -23.34
CA THR A 236 10.36 15.61 -24.64
C THR A 236 11.59 15.82 -25.51
N ALA A 237 12.16 17.03 -25.51
CA ALA A 237 13.43 17.32 -26.18
C ALA A 237 14.58 16.53 -25.55
N GLY A 238 14.62 16.44 -24.21
CA GLY A 238 15.55 15.59 -23.47
C GLY A 238 15.44 14.11 -23.86
N GLN A 239 14.23 13.54 -23.90
CA GLN A 239 14.00 12.14 -24.31
C GLN A 239 14.48 11.84 -25.74
N ARG A 240 14.41 12.82 -26.65
CA ARG A 240 14.91 12.68 -28.04
C ARG A 240 16.43 12.84 -28.16
N ASN A 241 17.07 13.39 -27.13
CA ASN A 241 18.51 13.61 -27.12
C ASN A 241 19.25 12.29 -26.78
N PRO A 242 20.17 11.80 -27.63
CA PRO A 242 20.93 10.58 -27.37
C PRO A 242 21.83 10.63 -26.12
N ASP A 243 22.13 11.83 -25.60
CA ASP A 243 22.91 12.00 -24.38
C ASP A 243 22.09 11.70 -23.11
N TRP A 244 20.76 11.66 -23.22
CA TRP A 244 19.87 11.32 -22.12
C TRP A 244 19.57 9.81 -22.12
N SER A 245 19.55 9.21 -20.94
CA SER A 245 19.15 7.80 -20.78
C SER A 245 17.62 7.60 -20.79
N LEU A 246 16.86 8.69 -20.75
CA LEU A 246 15.40 8.69 -20.60
C LEU A 246 14.72 8.08 -21.83
N ASN A 247 14.20 6.86 -21.70
CA ASN A 247 13.55 6.13 -22.78
C ASN A 247 12.03 6.04 -22.62
N LYS A 248 11.51 6.03 -21.39
CA LYS A 248 10.07 6.08 -21.13
C LYS A 248 9.70 7.33 -20.36
N LEU A 249 8.73 8.05 -20.91
CA LEU A 249 8.22 9.29 -20.37
C LEU A 249 6.70 9.27 -20.46
N TRP A 250 6.02 9.39 -19.32
CA TRP A 250 4.58 9.52 -19.25
C TRP A 250 4.23 10.91 -18.73
N LEU A 251 3.57 11.72 -19.56
CA LEU A 251 3.13 13.07 -19.22
C LEU A 251 1.61 13.17 -19.13
N GLU A 252 0.90 12.29 -19.84
CA GLU A 252 -0.56 12.29 -19.93
C GLU A 252 -1.19 11.16 -19.10
N PRO A 253 -2.41 11.35 -18.57
CA PRO A 253 -3.23 12.56 -18.71
C PRO A 253 -2.71 13.73 -17.85
N ALA A 254 -2.79 14.96 -18.34
CA ALA A 254 -2.33 16.17 -17.64
C ALA A 254 -3.43 17.25 -17.54
N GLY A 255 -3.19 18.29 -16.73
CA GLY A 255 -4.07 19.47 -16.62
C GLY A 255 -4.55 19.78 -15.20
N ASP A 256 -5.17 20.96 -15.05
CA ASP A 256 -5.66 21.50 -13.77
C ASP A 256 -6.57 20.54 -12.99
N ARG A 257 -7.37 19.73 -13.70
CA ARG A 257 -8.26 18.71 -13.10
C ARG A 257 -7.53 17.71 -12.19
N TRP A 258 -6.22 17.53 -12.37
CA TRP A 258 -5.43 16.58 -11.58
C TRP A 258 -4.74 17.23 -10.38
N LEU A 259 -4.85 18.56 -10.23
CA LEU A 259 -4.42 19.33 -9.07
C LEU A 259 -5.47 19.29 -7.92
N THR A 260 -6.22 18.19 -7.83
CA THR A 260 -7.15 17.89 -6.75
C THR A 260 -6.50 16.95 -5.74
N HIS A 261 -6.61 17.26 -4.44
CA HIS A 261 -5.97 16.49 -3.36
C HIS A 261 -6.42 15.02 -3.27
N GLY A 262 -5.46 14.14 -2.96
CA GLY A 262 -5.70 12.73 -2.71
C GLY A 262 -6.39 11.98 -3.86
N LEU A 263 -7.10 10.89 -3.53
CA LEU A 263 -7.70 10.02 -4.56
C LEU A 263 -8.93 10.64 -5.24
N LYS A 264 -9.47 11.75 -4.71
CA LYS A 264 -10.63 12.44 -5.30
C LYS A 264 -10.37 12.96 -6.71
N LYS A 265 -9.10 13.17 -7.11
CA LYS A 265 -8.76 13.51 -8.51
C LYS A 265 -9.20 12.45 -9.52
N TYR A 266 -9.43 11.21 -9.07
CA TYR A 266 -9.91 10.10 -9.89
C TYR A 266 -11.42 9.86 -9.75
N SER A 267 -12.18 10.80 -9.17
CA SER A 267 -13.60 10.60 -8.88
C SER A 267 -14.39 10.22 -10.14
N CYS A 268 -15.11 9.10 -10.05
CA CYS A 268 -15.99 8.60 -11.09
C CYS A 268 -17.44 8.69 -10.64
N GLN A 269 -18.30 9.14 -11.54
CA GLN A 269 -19.74 9.05 -11.34
C GLN A 269 -20.20 7.67 -11.78
N LEU A 270 -20.74 6.88 -10.84
CA LEU A 270 -21.27 5.55 -11.14
C LEU A 270 -22.76 5.59 -11.45
N THR A 271 -23.18 4.73 -12.38
CA THR A 271 -24.60 4.55 -12.76
C THR A 271 -24.98 3.08 -12.61
N ILE A 272 -26.07 2.79 -11.92
CA ILE A 272 -26.56 1.42 -11.72
C ILE A 272 -27.18 0.89 -13.02
N ASN A 273 -26.85 -0.35 -13.38
CA ASN A 273 -27.41 -1.03 -14.54
C ASN A 273 -28.69 -1.81 -14.17
N GLU A 274 -29.84 -1.24 -14.52
CA GLU A 274 -31.18 -1.85 -14.33
C GLU A 274 -31.39 -3.16 -15.11
N GLU A 275 -30.57 -3.44 -16.12
CA GLU A 275 -30.63 -4.71 -16.87
C GLU A 275 -29.97 -5.86 -16.09
N THR A 276 -29.14 -5.54 -15.09
CA THR A 276 -28.46 -6.53 -14.25
C THR A 276 -29.13 -6.75 -12.91
N ILE A 277 -29.87 -5.76 -12.41
CA ILE A 277 -30.40 -5.73 -11.03
C ILE A 277 -31.29 -6.95 -10.69
N ASN A 278 -30.98 -7.64 -9.59
CA ASN A 278 -31.81 -8.74 -9.11
C ASN A 278 -33.21 -8.26 -8.65
N GLY A 279 -34.22 -9.14 -8.77
CA GLY A 279 -35.61 -8.85 -8.39
C GLY A 279 -35.82 -8.50 -6.91
N LYS A 280 -34.91 -8.89 -6.00
CA LYS A 280 -34.97 -8.51 -4.57
C LYS A 280 -34.42 -7.13 -4.26
N LEU A 281 -33.90 -6.41 -5.25
CA LEU A 281 -33.28 -5.10 -5.06
C LEU A 281 -34.22 -4.00 -5.56
N LYS A 282 -34.37 -2.93 -4.78
CA LYS A 282 -35.17 -1.76 -5.12
C LYS A 282 -34.29 -0.53 -5.27
N LEU A 283 -34.52 0.21 -6.36
CA LEU A 283 -33.88 1.50 -6.60
C LEU A 283 -34.67 2.65 -5.95
N SER A 284 -33.95 3.60 -5.37
CA SER A 284 -34.48 4.88 -4.89
C SER A 284 -33.47 6.01 -5.09
N ASP A 285 -33.86 7.23 -4.72
CA ASP A 285 -33.00 8.42 -4.75
C ASP A 285 -32.38 8.69 -6.13
N ASN A 286 -33.25 8.72 -7.16
CA ASN A 286 -32.85 8.85 -8.56
C ASN A 286 -31.84 7.76 -9.00
N ASN A 287 -32.14 6.50 -8.64
CA ASN A 287 -31.32 5.32 -8.94
C ASN A 287 -29.92 5.31 -8.31
N ARG A 288 -29.70 6.12 -7.27
CA ARG A 288 -28.41 6.17 -6.56
C ARG A 288 -28.39 5.31 -5.31
N LYS A 289 -29.55 4.91 -4.80
CA LYS A 289 -29.66 3.98 -3.68
C LYS A 289 -30.24 2.66 -4.14
N VAL A 290 -29.59 1.58 -3.72
CA VAL A 290 -30.06 0.20 -3.91
C VAL A 290 -30.33 -0.39 -2.53
N THR A 291 -31.52 -0.94 -2.32
CA THR A 291 -31.91 -1.58 -1.05
C THR A 291 -32.43 -2.98 -1.30
N CYS A 292 -31.99 -3.95 -0.51
CA CYS A 292 -32.54 -5.31 -0.54
C CYS A 292 -33.85 -5.36 0.25
N VAL A 293 -34.93 -5.78 -0.40
CA VAL A 293 -36.29 -5.85 0.16
C VAL A 293 -36.85 -7.27 0.06
N ASP A 294 -37.81 -7.60 0.93
CA ASP A 294 -38.41 -8.95 0.94
C ASP A 294 -39.32 -9.18 -0.28
N GLU A 295 -40.00 -8.12 -0.73
CA GLU A 295 -40.96 -8.12 -1.84
C GLU A 295 -40.25 -8.09 -3.19
N ASP A 296 -40.64 -8.98 -4.11
CA ASP A 296 -40.07 -9.02 -5.46
C ASP A 296 -40.47 -7.79 -6.27
N GLN A 297 -39.45 -7.09 -6.79
CA GLN A 297 -39.59 -5.96 -7.68
C GLN A 297 -39.84 -6.43 -9.12
N LYS A 298 -40.68 -5.70 -9.84
CA LYS A 298 -41.08 -6.04 -11.22
C LYS A 298 -40.14 -5.42 -12.23
N TYR A 299 -39.01 -6.07 -12.48
CA TYR A 299 -38.13 -5.72 -13.59
C TYR A 299 -38.40 -6.60 -14.82
N PRO A 300 -38.25 -6.07 -16.06
CA PRO A 300 -38.33 -6.88 -17.26
C PRO A 300 -37.29 -8.00 -17.27
N ASP A 301 -37.62 -9.16 -17.83
CA ASP A 301 -36.63 -10.21 -18.00
C ASP A 301 -35.49 -9.73 -18.92
N HIS A 302 -34.26 -10.13 -18.60
CA HIS A 302 -33.07 -9.73 -19.35
C HIS A 302 -31.96 -10.79 -19.21
N PRO A 303 -31.21 -11.11 -20.28
CA PRO A 303 -30.13 -12.10 -20.24
C PRO A 303 -29.02 -11.75 -19.23
N ASN A 304 -28.80 -10.45 -18.97
CA ASN A 304 -27.79 -9.99 -18.02
C ASN A 304 -28.31 -9.84 -16.57
N ARG A 305 -29.56 -10.19 -16.28
CA ARG A 305 -30.12 -10.07 -14.92
C ARG A 305 -29.53 -11.13 -13.99
N PHE A 306 -29.21 -10.74 -12.75
CA PHE A 306 -28.92 -11.68 -11.68
C PHE A 306 -30.21 -12.34 -11.19
N ASP A 307 -30.26 -13.67 -11.18
CA ASP A 307 -31.48 -14.41 -10.85
C ASP A 307 -31.52 -14.83 -9.37
N PHE A 308 -30.41 -15.36 -8.84
CA PHE A 308 -30.40 -16.00 -7.53
C PHE A 308 -29.92 -15.08 -6.41
N TRP A 309 -28.71 -14.54 -6.51
CA TRP A 309 -28.12 -13.69 -5.48
C TRP A 309 -28.56 -12.23 -5.66
N PRO A 310 -28.97 -11.51 -4.59
CA PRO A 310 -29.29 -10.08 -4.66
C PRO A 310 -28.05 -9.25 -5.01
N GLN A 311 -27.82 -9.05 -6.30
CA GLN A 311 -26.66 -8.37 -6.84
C GLN A 311 -27.04 -7.43 -7.99
N VAL A 312 -26.18 -6.43 -8.22
CA VAL A 312 -26.29 -5.49 -9.33
C VAL A 312 -24.92 -5.01 -9.76
N MET A 313 -24.77 -4.68 -11.04
CA MET A 313 -23.57 -4.04 -11.59
C MET A 313 -23.85 -2.60 -12.01
N CYS A 314 -22.80 -1.81 -12.16
CA CYS A 314 -22.84 -0.53 -12.84
C CYS A 314 -22.78 -0.70 -14.36
N THR A 315 -23.28 0.31 -15.09
CA THR A 315 -23.40 0.29 -16.55
C THR A 315 -22.05 0.40 -17.25
N ASP A 316 -21.23 1.36 -16.82
CA ASP A 316 -19.99 1.70 -17.50
C ASP A 316 -18.81 0.94 -16.92
N SER A 317 -17.88 0.54 -17.80
CA SER A 317 -16.58 0.05 -17.38
C SER A 317 -15.72 1.19 -16.81
N LEU A 318 -14.89 0.87 -15.83
CA LEU A 318 -13.99 1.83 -15.20
C LEU A 318 -12.89 2.30 -16.16
N PRO A 319 -12.49 3.59 -16.09
CA PRO A 319 -11.25 4.06 -16.71
C PRO A 319 -10.02 3.42 -16.04
N ASP A 320 -8.81 3.76 -16.51
CA ASP A 320 -7.58 3.16 -15.97
C ASP A 320 -7.41 3.37 -14.46
N ARG A 321 -7.68 4.59 -13.99
CA ARG A 321 -7.72 4.94 -12.56
C ARG A 321 -9.07 5.52 -12.22
N CYS A 322 -9.70 4.99 -11.18
CA CYS A 322 -11.03 5.40 -10.77
C CYS A 322 -11.20 5.34 -9.26
N TYR A 323 -11.80 6.37 -8.69
CA TYR A 323 -12.17 6.46 -7.29
C TYR A 323 -13.67 6.72 -7.16
N TRP A 324 -14.34 6.03 -6.24
CA TRP A 324 -15.72 6.36 -5.89
C TRP A 324 -15.98 6.07 -4.42
N GLU A 325 -17.02 6.70 -3.88
CA GLU A 325 -17.44 6.51 -2.50
C GLU A 325 -18.86 5.99 -2.44
N VAL A 326 -19.12 5.14 -1.46
CA VAL A 326 -20.46 4.63 -1.16
C VAL A 326 -20.76 4.76 0.31
N ILE A 327 -22.03 5.03 0.62
CA ILE A 327 -22.58 4.87 1.96
C ILE A 327 -23.34 3.55 1.98
N TRP A 328 -23.15 2.70 2.98
CA TRP A 328 -23.80 1.40 3.06
C TRP A 328 -24.51 1.19 4.40
N ASN A 329 -25.30 0.12 4.54
CA ASN A 329 -25.95 -0.28 5.79
C ASN A 329 -26.23 -1.77 5.74
N GLY A 330 -26.13 -2.47 6.88
CA GLY A 330 -26.41 -3.90 6.98
C GLY A 330 -25.19 -4.74 6.66
N LYS A 331 -25.36 -5.72 5.77
CA LYS A 331 -24.27 -6.52 5.24
C LYS A 331 -24.28 -6.39 3.72
N VAL A 332 -23.15 -5.97 3.16
CA VAL A 332 -23.03 -5.69 1.72
C VAL A 332 -21.70 -6.21 1.18
N GLU A 333 -21.67 -6.42 -0.13
CA GLU A 333 -20.47 -6.71 -0.89
C GLU A 333 -20.20 -5.56 -1.84
N ILE A 334 -19.01 -4.98 -1.76
CA ILE A 334 -18.57 -3.90 -2.64
C ILE A 334 -17.46 -4.45 -3.50
N SER A 335 -17.71 -4.55 -4.80
CA SER A 335 -16.94 -5.38 -5.70
C SER A 335 -16.55 -4.65 -6.98
N VAL A 336 -15.50 -5.15 -7.62
CA VAL A 336 -15.26 -4.95 -9.05
C VAL A 336 -15.27 -6.31 -9.73
N THR A 337 -15.82 -6.37 -10.93
CA THR A 337 -16.01 -7.63 -11.66
C THR A 337 -15.78 -7.43 -13.15
N TYR A 338 -15.41 -8.49 -13.85
CA TYR A 338 -15.54 -8.53 -15.30
C TYR A 338 -17.00 -8.68 -15.72
N GLU A 339 -17.31 -8.26 -16.96
CA GLU A 339 -18.64 -8.37 -17.53
C GLU A 339 -19.14 -9.81 -17.58
N GLY A 340 -18.25 -10.77 -17.86
CA GLY A 340 -18.59 -12.19 -18.05
C GLY A 340 -18.87 -12.98 -16.75
N VAL A 341 -19.18 -12.32 -15.63
CA VAL A 341 -19.58 -13.00 -14.38
C VAL A 341 -20.87 -13.80 -14.58
N GLN A 342 -20.99 -14.97 -13.95
CA GLN A 342 -22.18 -15.81 -14.09
C GLN A 342 -23.34 -15.25 -13.26
N ARG A 343 -24.55 -15.22 -13.84
CA ARG A 343 -25.70 -14.50 -13.23
C ARG A 343 -26.97 -15.34 -13.03
N LYS A 344 -27.10 -16.46 -13.73
CA LYS A 344 -28.39 -17.17 -13.94
C LYS A 344 -28.59 -18.46 -13.12
N VAL A 345 -27.50 -19.10 -12.68
CA VAL A 345 -27.59 -20.41 -12.00
C VAL A 345 -27.52 -20.21 -10.50
N LYS A 346 -28.18 -21.08 -9.74
CA LYS A 346 -27.98 -21.18 -8.29
C LYS A 346 -26.63 -21.85 -8.00
N SER A 347 -25.56 -21.07 -8.08
CA SER A 347 -24.18 -21.46 -7.72
C SER A 347 -23.53 -20.38 -6.87
N ASN A 348 -22.60 -20.77 -6.01
CA ASN A 348 -21.73 -19.82 -5.31
C ASN A 348 -20.85 -19.04 -6.29
N ASP A 349 -20.53 -19.62 -7.46
CA ASP A 349 -19.74 -18.94 -8.51
C ASP A 349 -20.45 -17.71 -9.09
N CYS A 350 -21.76 -17.56 -8.85
CA CYS A 350 -22.53 -16.38 -9.26
C CYS A 350 -22.46 -15.24 -8.24
N GLU A 351 -22.00 -15.48 -7.01
CA GLU A 351 -21.84 -14.47 -5.95
C GLU A 351 -20.49 -13.75 -6.13
N PHE A 352 -20.46 -12.43 -5.92
CA PHE A 352 -19.23 -11.66 -6.00
C PHE A 352 -18.20 -12.16 -4.98
N GLY A 353 -16.93 -12.22 -5.39
CA GLY A 353 -15.81 -12.70 -4.58
C GLY A 353 -15.69 -14.24 -4.51
N PHE A 354 -16.74 -14.99 -4.82
CA PHE A 354 -16.73 -16.46 -4.86
C PHE A 354 -16.43 -17.05 -6.25
N ASN A 355 -15.90 -16.21 -7.14
CA ASN A 355 -15.46 -16.60 -8.47
C ASN A 355 -14.14 -15.91 -8.82
N SER A 356 -13.50 -16.36 -9.89
CA SER A 356 -12.24 -15.81 -10.40
C SER A 356 -12.39 -14.50 -11.19
N LYS A 357 -13.61 -14.00 -11.36
CA LYS A 357 -13.93 -12.81 -12.17
C LYS A 357 -14.23 -11.56 -11.35
N SER A 358 -14.29 -11.68 -10.02
CA SER A 358 -14.65 -10.59 -9.12
C SER A 358 -13.75 -10.52 -7.90
N TRP A 359 -13.56 -9.29 -7.41
CA TRP A 359 -12.78 -8.95 -6.23
C TRP A 359 -13.64 -8.09 -5.33
N THR A 360 -13.76 -8.49 -4.08
CA THR A 360 -14.84 -8.02 -3.20
C THR A 360 -14.32 -7.65 -1.83
N LEU A 361 -14.81 -6.53 -1.30
CA LEU A 361 -14.82 -6.25 0.14
C LEU A 361 -16.23 -6.54 0.68
N SER A 362 -16.32 -7.47 1.61
CA SER A 362 -17.53 -7.71 2.39
C SER A 362 -17.51 -6.85 3.65
N CYS A 363 -18.59 -6.10 3.86
CA CYS A 363 -18.78 -5.18 4.97
C CYS A 363 -19.98 -5.63 5.82
N SER A 364 -19.87 -5.53 7.15
CA SER A 364 -21.00 -5.72 8.06
C SER A 364 -21.06 -4.65 9.17
N ASP A 365 -22.27 -4.33 9.62
CA ASP A 365 -22.51 -3.36 10.72
C ASP A 365 -21.79 -3.71 12.02
N GLU A 366 -21.40 -4.97 12.21
CA GLU A 366 -20.59 -5.43 13.33
C GLU A 366 -19.11 -4.99 13.24
N GLY A 367 -18.76 -4.18 12.24
CA GLY A 367 -17.40 -3.66 12.03
C GLY A 367 -16.42 -4.69 11.46
N ARG A 368 -16.93 -5.83 10.95
CA ARG A 368 -16.11 -6.88 10.37
C ARG A 368 -15.95 -6.66 8.87
N TYR A 369 -14.69 -6.62 8.43
CA TYR A 369 -14.34 -6.53 7.02
C TYR A 369 -13.64 -7.83 6.60
N SER A 370 -13.97 -8.31 5.41
CA SER A 370 -13.21 -9.40 4.79
C SER A 370 -13.10 -9.16 3.29
N VAL A 371 -11.96 -9.52 2.72
CA VAL A 371 -11.77 -9.52 1.27
C VAL A 371 -12.00 -10.92 0.72
N CYS A 372 -12.64 -10.99 -0.44
CA CYS A 372 -12.99 -12.23 -1.12
C CYS A 372 -12.57 -12.17 -2.59
N HIS A 373 -11.91 -13.22 -3.05
CA HIS A 373 -11.62 -13.48 -4.46
C HIS A 373 -11.41 -14.98 -4.67
N ASP A 374 -11.96 -15.55 -5.76
CA ASP A 374 -11.79 -16.96 -6.11
C ASP A 374 -12.13 -17.91 -4.94
N SER A 375 -13.24 -17.61 -4.24
CA SER A 375 -13.69 -18.36 -3.05
C SER A 375 -12.73 -18.36 -1.86
N LYS A 376 -11.65 -17.56 -1.91
CA LYS A 376 -10.73 -17.35 -0.78
C LYS A 376 -11.17 -16.09 -0.04
N ARG A 377 -11.41 -16.26 1.26
CA ARG A 377 -11.81 -15.16 2.16
C ARG A 377 -10.72 -14.92 3.19
N GLU A 378 -10.32 -13.67 3.31
CA GLU A 378 -9.37 -13.20 4.32
C GLU A 378 -10.02 -12.11 5.17
N TYR A 379 -9.92 -12.24 6.49
CA TYR A 379 -10.47 -11.25 7.43
C TYR A 379 -9.46 -10.15 7.68
N ILE A 380 -9.90 -8.90 7.53
CA ILE A 380 -9.03 -7.75 7.83
C ILE A 380 -8.99 -7.57 9.34
N SER A 381 -7.80 -7.67 9.92
CA SER A 381 -7.56 -7.43 11.34
C SER A 381 -7.77 -5.94 11.65
N SER A 382 -8.99 -5.55 12.03
CA SER A 382 -9.29 -4.14 12.27
C SER A 382 -8.82 -3.70 13.67
N SER A 383 -7.84 -2.79 13.71
CA SER A 383 -7.60 -1.89 14.84
C SER A 383 -8.88 -1.11 15.14
N SER A 384 -9.30 -1.13 16.39
CA SER A 384 -10.42 -0.39 16.97
C SER A 384 -10.66 1.00 16.37
N SER A 385 -11.85 1.24 15.82
CA SER A 385 -12.49 2.56 15.92
C SER A 385 -14.00 2.42 15.83
N SER A 386 -14.68 2.80 16.90
CA SER A 386 -16.12 2.97 17.06
C SER A 386 -16.67 4.11 16.17
N SER A 387 -16.52 4.00 14.85
CA SER A 387 -17.10 4.96 13.90
C SER A 387 -18.40 4.41 13.32
N PRO A 388 -19.56 5.06 13.57
CA PRO A 388 -20.85 4.68 13.00
C PRO A 388 -21.04 5.12 11.54
N ALA A 389 -19.99 5.62 10.88
CA ALA A 389 -20.07 6.09 9.51
C ALA A 389 -19.75 4.96 8.53
N HIS A 390 -20.81 4.36 7.99
CA HIS A 390 -20.75 3.36 6.93
C HIS A 390 -20.37 3.97 5.57
N LYS A 391 -19.25 4.69 5.50
CA LYS A 391 -18.76 5.31 4.26
C LYS A 391 -17.44 4.66 3.84
N LEU A 392 -17.42 4.17 2.61
CA LEU A 392 -16.28 3.47 2.02
C LEU A 392 -15.86 4.16 0.72
N GLY A 393 -14.56 4.40 0.56
CA GLY A 393 -13.94 4.76 -0.71
C GLY A 393 -13.32 3.53 -1.38
N VAL A 394 -13.46 3.42 -2.69
CA VAL A 394 -12.86 2.37 -3.51
C VAL A 394 -11.98 3.03 -4.56
N TYR A 395 -10.75 2.57 -4.68
CA TYR A 395 -9.79 3.03 -5.68
C TYR A 395 -9.30 1.87 -6.52
N VAL A 396 -9.43 2.00 -7.84
CA VAL A 396 -8.89 1.06 -8.82
C VAL A 396 -7.78 1.75 -9.58
N ASP A 397 -6.65 1.07 -9.71
CA ASP A 397 -5.60 1.38 -10.67
C ASP A 397 -5.34 0.13 -11.51
N ARG A 398 -5.93 0.10 -12.69
CA ARG A 398 -6.00 -1.07 -13.56
C ARG A 398 -4.62 -1.42 -14.11
N SER A 399 -3.84 -0.42 -14.48
CA SER A 399 -2.51 -0.58 -15.06
C SER A 399 -1.51 -1.14 -14.04
N SER A 400 -1.58 -0.71 -12.78
CA SER A 400 -0.79 -1.30 -11.69
C SER A 400 -1.36 -2.60 -11.14
N GLY A 401 -2.61 -2.94 -11.47
CA GLY A 401 -3.27 -4.14 -11.01
C GLY A 401 -3.69 -4.08 -9.54
N THR A 402 -4.08 -2.89 -9.06
CA THR A 402 -4.45 -2.69 -7.65
C THR A 402 -5.91 -2.27 -7.48
N LEU A 403 -6.53 -2.80 -6.43
CA LEU A 403 -7.86 -2.43 -5.95
C LEU A 403 -7.76 -2.17 -4.45
N SER A 404 -7.98 -0.94 -4.03
CA SER A 404 -7.80 -0.50 -2.65
C SER A 404 -9.10 0.00 -2.04
N PHE A 405 -9.32 -0.32 -0.77
CA PHE A 405 -10.50 0.06 -0.03
C PHE A 405 -10.12 0.94 1.15
N TYR A 406 -10.92 1.99 1.39
CA TYR A 406 -10.67 2.98 2.42
C TYR A 406 -11.93 3.27 3.22
N ARG A 407 -11.79 3.49 4.53
CA ARG A 407 -12.83 4.12 5.34
C ARG A 407 -12.70 5.64 5.22
N THR A 408 -13.77 6.33 4.86
CA THR A 408 -13.75 7.76 4.46
C THR A 408 -14.60 8.64 5.38
N SER A 409 -14.70 8.28 6.66
CA SER A 409 -15.48 9.00 7.66
C SER A 409 -14.82 10.27 8.19
N SER A 410 -13.58 10.55 7.81
CA SER A 410 -12.78 11.72 8.20
C SER A 410 -12.14 12.38 6.96
N SER A 411 -11.46 13.51 7.15
CA SER A 411 -10.73 14.21 6.09
C SER A 411 -9.56 13.41 5.50
N THR A 412 -9.06 12.40 6.21
CA THR A 412 -7.97 11.54 5.75
C THR A 412 -8.48 10.10 5.65
N PRO A 413 -8.63 9.53 4.45
CA PRO A 413 -9.06 8.16 4.27
C PRO A 413 -8.15 7.18 5.01
N VAL A 414 -8.74 6.27 5.78
CA VAL A 414 -8.02 5.19 6.45
C VAL A 414 -8.01 3.98 5.52
N HIS A 415 -6.83 3.55 5.10
CA HIS A 415 -6.68 2.36 4.26
C HIS A 415 -7.13 1.11 5.03
N LEU A 416 -7.91 0.27 4.38
CA LEU A 416 -8.38 -0.99 4.94
C LEU A 416 -7.61 -2.18 4.36
N HIS A 417 -7.52 -2.24 3.03
CA HIS A 417 -6.86 -3.33 2.32
C HIS A 417 -6.62 -2.98 0.84
N THR A 418 -5.62 -3.62 0.23
CA THR A 418 -5.36 -3.56 -1.21
C THR A 418 -5.26 -4.97 -1.77
N LEU A 419 -6.15 -5.32 -2.70
CA LEU A 419 -6.04 -6.52 -3.52
C LEU A 419 -5.16 -6.24 -4.74
N THR A 420 -4.30 -7.20 -5.09
CA THR A 420 -3.45 -7.14 -6.28
C THR A 420 -3.86 -8.22 -7.26
N ALA A 421 -4.09 -7.85 -8.51
CA ALA A 421 -4.46 -8.78 -9.58
C ALA A 421 -4.05 -8.25 -10.95
N LYS A 422 -3.78 -9.16 -11.89
CA LYS A 422 -3.61 -8.78 -13.29
C LYS A 422 -4.97 -8.65 -13.95
N PHE A 423 -5.46 -7.42 -14.09
CA PHE A 423 -6.72 -7.17 -14.76
C PHE A 423 -6.57 -7.29 -16.28
N THR A 424 -7.32 -8.20 -16.90
CA THR A 424 -7.23 -8.56 -18.33
C THR A 424 -8.41 -8.08 -19.15
N GLU A 425 -9.51 -7.70 -18.50
CA GLU A 425 -10.76 -7.27 -19.11
C GLU A 425 -11.23 -5.96 -18.45
N PRO A 426 -12.16 -5.21 -19.10
CA PRO A 426 -12.78 -4.05 -18.48
C PRO A 426 -13.46 -4.43 -17.14
N LEU A 427 -13.25 -3.59 -16.13
CA LEU A 427 -13.80 -3.77 -14.79
C LEU A 427 -15.08 -2.95 -14.62
N TYR A 428 -16.06 -3.54 -13.95
CA TYR A 428 -17.34 -2.92 -13.63
C TYR A 428 -17.54 -2.95 -12.11
N PRO A 429 -17.94 -1.84 -11.47
CA PRO A 429 -18.39 -1.87 -10.09
C PRO A 429 -19.61 -2.78 -9.94
N GLY A 430 -19.66 -3.52 -8.85
CA GLY A 430 -20.76 -4.42 -8.51
C GLY A 430 -21.06 -4.38 -7.02
N PHE A 431 -22.33 -4.57 -6.67
CA PHE A 431 -22.81 -4.55 -5.30
C PHE A 431 -23.66 -5.78 -5.01
N GLY A 432 -23.36 -6.48 -3.91
CA GLY A 432 -24.12 -7.60 -3.36
C GLY A 432 -24.76 -7.24 -2.03
N PHE A 433 -25.91 -7.86 -1.72
CA PHE A 433 -26.73 -7.46 -0.57
C PHE A 433 -27.28 -8.66 0.20
N TRP A 434 -27.32 -8.51 1.52
CA TRP A 434 -28.16 -9.34 2.39
C TRP A 434 -29.51 -8.63 2.68
N PRO A 435 -30.54 -9.37 3.14
CA PRO A 435 -31.84 -8.79 3.46
C PRO A 435 -31.75 -7.56 4.38
N GLY A 436 -32.48 -6.49 4.05
CA GLY A 436 -32.49 -5.24 4.82
C GLY A 436 -31.26 -4.33 4.63
N SER A 437 -30.31 -4.73 3.79
CA SER A 437 -29.07 -3.97 3.54
C SER A 437 -29.24 -2.97 2.40
N SER A 438 -28.41 -1.93 2.37
CA SER A 438 -28.45 -0.91 1.30
C SER A 438 -27.08 -0.33 0.97
N VAL A 439 -26.96 0.19 -0.24
CA VAL A 439 -25.80 0.94 -0.75
C VAL A 439 -26.33 2.19 -1.43
N PHE A 440 -25.72 3.33 -1.12
CA PHE A 440 -25.96 4.63 -1.71
C PHE A 440 -24.67 5.11 -2.38
N LEU A 441 -24.73 5.39 -3.68
CA LEU A 441 -23.61 5.92 -4.45
C LEU A 441 -23.43 7.41 -4.15
N CYS A 442 -22.29 7.81 -3.58
CA CYS A 442 -21.96 9.22 -3.37
C CYS A 442 -21.76 9.94 -4.70
N SER A 443 -21.93 11.27 -4.71
CA SER A 443 -21.68 12.04 -5.92
C SER A 443 -20.18 12.15 -6.09
N ALA A 444 -19.68 12.12 -7.32
CA ALA A 444 -18.36 12.65 -7.57
C ALA A 444 -18.36 14.14 -7.19
N GLU A 445 -17.51 14.52 -6.23
CA GLU A 445 -17.22 15.94 -6.01
C GLU A 445 -16.28 16.39 -7.14
N PRO A 446 -16.55 17.54 -7.79
CA PRO A 446 -15.72 18.05 -8.88
C PRO A 446 -14.30 18.40 -8.45
#